data_AF-A0A6M1U9Y5-F1
#
_entry.id   AF-A0A6M1U9Y5-F1
#
_cell.length_a   1.000
_cell.length_b   1.000
_cell.length_c   1.000
_cell.angle_alpha   90.00
_cell.angle_beta   90.00
_cell.angle_gamma   90.00
#
_symmetry.space_group_name_H-M   'P 1'
#
loop_
_entity.id
_entity.type
_entity.pdbx_description
1 polymer ?
#
loop_
_entity_poly.entity_id
_entity_poly.type
_entity_poly.pdbx_seq_one_letter_code
_entity_poly.pdbx_strand_id
1 'polypeptide(L)'
;MRVIAGELKGRPLSAVPGKGTRPTTDKVKESIFNMIGPYFDGGVALDLYAGTGGLGIEALSRGMEKAIFVEVDSRAFAVVKENIERLGLADRAELYRNDAARALKALAKRGIPFDAVFLDPPYAKQKIADEIAYLQEANLLADEAWIVAEHAAADSLPTAVGRCTVDRTATYGDTTVTIYRHRREGGT
;
A
#
# COMPACT_ATOMS: atom_id res chain seq x y z
N MET A 1 -11.23 10.77 8.21
CA MET A 1 -9.92 10.38 7.64
C MET A 1 -9.16 11.64 7.29
N ARG A 2 -7.87 11.68 7.62
CA ARG A 2 -6.96 12.77 7.26
C ARG A 2 -5.56 12.21 7.02
N VAL A 3 -4.67 13.01 6.47
CA VAL A 3 -3.23 12.72 6.45
C VAL A 3 -2.66 12.93 7.86
N ILE A 4 -1.84 12.01 8.36
CA ILE A 4 -1.40 11.97 9.77
C ILE A 4 -0.08 12.71 9.98
N ALA A 5 0.89 12.54 9.09
CA ALA A 5 2.20 13.19 9.18
C ALA A 5 2.75 13.61 7.81
N GLY A 6 3.92 14.25 7.84
CA GLY A 6 4.58 14.74 6.62
C GLY A 6 4.04 16.07 6.11
N GLU A 7 4.37 16.38 4.86
CA GLU A 7 4.10 17.66 4.19
C GLU A 7 2.60 18.03 4.21
N LEU A 8 1.72 17.04 4.10
CA LEU A 8 0.27 17.23 4.00
C LEU A 8 -0.46 16.97 5.33
N LYS A 9 0.28 16.90 6.45
CA LYS A 9 -0.26 16.61 7.78
C LYS A 9 -1.53 17.42 8.10
N GLY A 10 -2.55 16.73 8.59
CA GLY A 10 -3.82 17.31 9.01
C GLY A 10 -4.82 17.56 7.89
N ARG A 11 -4.41 17.46 6.61
CA ARG A 11 -5.34 17.68 5.49
C ARG A 11 -6.40 16.57 5.42
N PRO A 12 -7.68 16.92 5.21
CA PRO A 12 -8.77 15.95 5.17
C PRO A 12 -8.76 15.10 3.90
N LEU A 13 -9.24 13.86 4.01
CA LEU A 13 -9.49 12.95 2.90
C LEU A 13 -10.99 12.71 2.73
N SER A 14 -11.47 12.76 1.49
CA SER A 14 -12.83 12.39 1.11
C SER A 14 -13.02 10.88 1.33
N ALA A 15 -14.22 10.48 1.75
CA ALA A 15 -14.59 9.10 1.97
C ALA A 15 -15.37 8.53 0.79
N VAL A 16 -15.31 7.21 0.56
CA VAL A 16 -16.13 6.56 -0.46
C VAL A 16 -17.59 6.43 0.03
N PRO A 17 -18.59 7.03 -0.65
CA PRO A 17 -19.98 6.95 -0.21
C PRO A 17 -20.53 5.52 -0.24
N GLY A 18 -21.27 5.14 0.81
CA GLY A 18 -22.07 3.90 0.83
C GLY A 18 -21.29 2.59 0.87
N LYS A 19 -19.96 2.61 1.03
CA LYS A 19 -19.17 1.40 1.32
C LYS A 19 -19.04 1.22 2.83
N GLY A 20 -19.50 0.08 3.35
CA GLY A 20 -19.15 -0.43 4.68
C GLY A 20 -17.73 -0.99 4.75
N THR A 21 -16.82 -0.54 3.88
CA THR A 21 -15.40 -0.89 3.98
C THR A 21 -14.87 -0.20 5.23
N ARG A 22 -14.44 -1.00 6.20
CA ARG A 22 -13.81 -0.52 7.43
C ARG A 22 -12.60 0.33 7.04
N PRO A 23 -12.64 1.66 7.19
CA PRO A 23 -11.50 2.49 6.81
C PRO A 23 -10.32 2.15 7.71
N THR A 24 -9.11 2.06 7.15
CA THR A 24 -7.88 2.04 7.96
C THR A 24 -7.90 3.26 8.86
N THR A 25 -8.10 3.05 10.16
CA THR A 25 -8.28 4.16 11.09
C THR A 25 -7.01 5.01 11.14
N ASP A 26 -7.14 6.29 11.48
CA ASP A 26 -6.01 7.20 11.65
C ASP A 26 -4.92 6.57 12.56
N LYS A 27 -5.32 5.81 13.60
CA LYS A 27 -4.42 5.09 14.52
C LYS A 27 -3.70 3.91 13.87
N VAL A 28 -4.41 3.11 13.07
CA VAL A 28 -3.79 1.97 12.35
C VAL A 28 -2.82 2.51 11.31
N LYS A 29 -3.22 3.53 10.55
CA LYS A 29 -2.34 4.19 9.57
C LYS A 29 -1.10 4.80 10.21
N GLU A 30 -1.25 5.53 11.32
CA GLU A 30 -0.10 6.05 12.07
C GLU A 30 0.85 4.93 12.51
N SER A 31 0.29 3.83 13.01
CA SER A 31 1.08 2.67 13.44
C SER A 31 1.83 2.04 12.26
N ILE A 32 1.17 1.83 11.10
CA ILE A 32 1.79 1.30 9.88
C ILE A 32 3.05 2.12 9.51
N PHE A 33 2.93 3.44 9.42
CA PHE A 33 4.06 4.26 9.01
C PHE A 33 5.14 4.41 10.09
N ASN A 34 4.80 4.40 11.37
CA ASN A 34 5.81 4.32 12.43
C ASN A 34 6.59 3.00 12.39
N MET A 35 5.98 1.95 11.85
CA MET A 35 6.57 0.63 11.74
C MET A 35 7.58 0.53 10.57
N ILE A 36 7.25 1.06 9.38
CA ILE A 36 8.05 0.91 8.15
C ILE A 36 9.02 2.08 7.87
N GLY A 37 9.25 2.95 8.86
CA GLY A 37 10.00 4.19 8.69
C GLY A 37 9.03 5.38 8.71
N PRO A 38 9.06 6.24 9.75
CA PRO A 38 8.08 7.32 9.89
C PRO A 38 8.14 8.32 8.74
N TYR A 39 9.29 8.37 8.05
CA TYR A 39 9.58 9.15 6.84
C TYR A 39 10.44 8.33 5.87
N PHE A 40 10.38 8.68 4.59
CA PHE A 40 11.13 8.06 3.51
C PHE A 40 12.05 9.09 2.84
N ASP A 41 13.20 8.65 2.35
CA ASP A 41 14.13 9.45 1.55
C ASP A 41 13.94 9.09 0.07
N GLY A 42 12.76 9.43 -0.45
CA GLY A 42 12.34 9.11 -1.80
C GLY A 42 11.82 7.67 -1.98
N GLY A 43 11.81 7.24 -3.25
CA GLY A 43 11.29 5.94 -3.67
C GLY A 43 9.88 5.97 -4.27
N VAL A 44 9.43 4.79 -4.72
CA VAL A 44 8.14 4.59 -5.38
C VAL A 44 7.26 3.67 -4.54
N ALA A 45 6.08 4.16 -4.17
CA ALA A 45 5.05 3.38 -3.49
C ALA A 45 4.05 2.76 -4.48
N LEU A 46 3.52 1.59 -4.15
CA LEU A 46 2.37 0.97 -4.80
C LEU A 46 1.25 0.76 -3.77
N ASP A 47 0.09 1.35 -4.04
CA ASP A 47 -1.16 1.09 -3.31
C ASP A 47 -2.08 0.26 -4.22
N LEU A 48 -2.06 -1.06 -4.05
CA LEU A 48 -2.69 -2.01 -4.99
C LEU A 48 -4.23 -2.08 -4.85
N TYR A 49 -4.74 -1.55 -3.73
CA TYR A 49 -6.15 -1.53 -3.35
C TYR A 49 -6.51 -0.16 -2.77
N ALA A 50 -6.36 0.88 -3.60
CA ALA A 50 -6.24 2.25 -3.11
C ALA A 50 -7.42 2.77 -2.30
N GLY A 51 -8.67 2.41 -2.63
CA GLY A 51 -9.85 2.91 -1.93
C GLY A 51 -9.94 4.44 -1.98
N THR A 52 -9.67 5.10 -0.84
CA THR A 52 -9.59 6.57 -0.75
C THR A 52 -8.21 7.15 -1.07
N GLY A 53 -7.21 6.29 -1.28
CA GLY A 53 -5.78 6.62 -1.41
C GLY A 53 -5.07 6.80 -0.08
N GLY A 54 -5.68 6.38 1.03
CA GLY A 54 -5.25 6.73 2.38
C GLY A 54 -3.80 6.37 2.70
N LEU A 55 -3.33 5.19 2.25
CA LEU A 55 -1.96 4.72 2.48
C LEU A 55 -0.98 5.33 1.47
N GLY A 56 -1.25 5.26 0.17
CA GLY A 56 -0.36 5.86 -0.82
C GLY A 56 -0.18 7.39 -0.66
N ILE A 57 -1.23 8.13 -0.29
CA ILE A 57 -1.13 9.57 0.00
C ILE A 57 -0.29 9.84 1.25
N GLU A 58 -0.43 8.99 2.28
CA GLU A 58 0.38 9.12 3.49
C GLU A 58 1.86 8.84 3.20
N ALA A 59 2.15 7.88 2.32
CA ALA A 59 3.51 7.59 1.84
C ALA A 59 4.12 8.79 1.11
N LEU A 60 3.37 9.41 0.19
CA LEU A 60 3.79 10.64 -0.49
C LEU A 60 4.03 11.78 0.50
N SER A 61 3.12 11.99 1.45
CA SER A 61 3.25 13.03 2.47
C SER A 61 4.53 12.85 3.30
N ARG A 62 4.93 11.60 3.55
CA ARG A 62 6.09 11.22 4.37
C ARG A 62 7.41 11.12 3.60
N GLY A 63 7.44 11.46 2.32
CA GLY A 63 8.69 11.62 1.57
C GLY A 63 8.89 10.65 0.40
N MET A 64 7.94 9.76 0.08
CA MET A 64 8.00 9.01 -1.18
C MET A 64 7.89 9.97 -2.37
N GLU A 65 8.70 9.76 -3.41
CA GLU A 65 8.70 10.62 -4.61
C GLU A 65 7.44 10.41 -5.44
N LYS A 66 7.06 9.14 -5.63
CA LYS A 66 5.91 8.74 -6.45
C LYS A 66 5.07 7.69 -5.75
N ALA A 67 3.78 7.67 -6.08
CA ALA A 67 2.89 6.59 -5.70
C ALA A 67 2.00 6.17 -6.87
N ILE A 68 1.90 4.86 -7.08
CA ILE A 68 0.98 4.25 -8.03
C ILE A 68 -0.22 3.72 -7.26
N PHE A 69 -1.42 4.11 -7.68
CA PHE A 69 -2.68 3.73 -7.06
C PHE A 69 -3.47 2.85 -8.03
N VAL A 70 -3.96 1.70 -7.55
CA VAL A 70 -4.80 0.79 -8.32
C VAL A 70 -6.15 0.67 -7.62
N GLU A 71 -7.23 0.92 -8.34
CA GLU A 71 -8.59 0.78 -7.82
C GLU A 71 -9.56 0.32 -8.91
N VAL A 72 -10.40 -0.67 -8.59
CA VAL A 72 -11.33 -1.29 -9.54
C VAL A 72 -12.73 -0.66 -9.48
N ASP A 73 -13.18 -0.25 -8.29
CA ASP A 73 -14.49 0.36 -8.05
C ASP A 73 -14.49 1.80 -8.55
N SER A 74 -15.44 2.14 -9.42
CA SER A 74 -15.53 3.47 -10.05
C SER A 74 -15.72 4.61 -9.05
N ARG A 75 -16.43 4.37 -7.95
CA ARG A 75 -16.71 5.40 -6.94
C ARG A 75 -15.47 5.65 -6.10
N ALA A 76 -14.81 4.59 -5.65
CA ALA A 76 -13.53 4.69 -4.95
C ALA A 76 -12.47 5.35 -5.84
N PHE A 77 -12.39 4.96 -7.11
CA PHE A 77 -11.49 5.56 -8.09
C PHE A 77 -11.69 7.09 -8.21
N ALA A 78 -12.94 7.54 -8.31
CA ALA A 78 -13.25 8.97 -8.36
C ALA A 78 -12.81 9.70 -7.09
N VAL A 79 -12.98 9.08 -5.92
CA VAL A 79 -12.60 9.65 -4.62
C VAL A 79 -11.10 9.75 -4.44
N VAL A 80 -10.32 8.70 -4.77
CA VAL A 80 -8.85 8.78 -4.70
C VAL A 80 -8.33 9.82 -5.70
N LYS A 81 -8.92 9.92 -6.90
CA LYS A 81 -8.59 10.97 -7.87
C LYS A 81 -8.83 12.36 -7.30
N GLU A 82 -10.01 12.61 -6.73
CA GLU A 82 -10.34 13.90 -6.09
C GLU A 82 -9.36 14.24 -4.96
N ASN A 83 -9.03 13.26 -4.10
CA ASN A 83 -8.07 13.46 -3.02
C ASN A 83 -6.68 13.83 -3.55
N ILE A 84 -6.18 13.14 -4.58
CA ILE A 84 -4.90 13.44 -5.23
C ILE A 84 -4.88 14.86 -5.78
N GLU A 85 -5.92 15.25 -6.53
CA GLU A 85 -6.03 16.58 -7.15
C GLU A 85 -6.12 17.68 -6.10
N ARG A 86 -6.99 17.52 -5.09
CA ARG A 86 -7.18 18.51 -4.01
C ARG A 86 -5.93 18.72 -3.17
N LEU A 87 -5.10 17.69 -3.03
CA LEU A 87 -3.86 17.75 -2.28
C LEU A 87 -2.65 18.21 -3.12
N GLY A 88 -2.85 18.48 -4.42
CA GLY A 88 -1.76 18.93 -5.31
C GLY A 88 -0.74 17.83 -5.60
N LEU A 89 -1.15 16.56 -5.57
CA LEU A 89 -0.27 15.41 -5.73
C LEU A 89 -0.24 14.84 -7.16
N ALA A 90 -0.93 15.48 -8.11
CA ALA A 90 -1.10 14.96 -9.48
C ALA A 90 0.23 14.64 -10.17
N ASP A 91 1.28 15.43 -9.95
CA ASP A 91 2.60 15.23 -10.57
C ASP A 91 3.40 14.07 -9.95
N ARG A 92 2.96 13.57 -8.79
CA ARG A 92 3.60 12.52 -7.99
C ARG A 92 2.75 11.24 -7.91
N ALA A 93 1.56 11.24 -8.50
CA ALA A 93 0.59 10.17 -8.39
C ALA A 93 0.17 9.64 -9.77
N GLU A 94 0.26 8.32 -9.96
CA GLU A 94 -0.30 7.65 -11.12
C GLU A 94 -1.47 6.77 -10.68
N LEU A 95 -2.62 6.92 -11.33
CA LEU A 95 -3.85 6.26 -10.91
C LEU A 95 -4.40 5.35 -12.02
N TYR A 96 -4.58 4.07 -11.70
CA TYR A 96 -5.04 3.03 -12.63
C TYR A 96 -6.40 2.48 -12.21
N ARG A 97 -7.38 2.59 -13.12
CA ARG A 97 -8.69 1.96 -12.94
C ARG A 97 -8.65 0.53 -13.46
N ASN A 98 -8.14 -0.40 -12.65
CA ASN A 98 -7.95 -1.78 -13.07
C ASN A 98 -8.04 -2.74 -11.88
N ASP A 99 -8.20 -4.03 -12.14
CA ASP A 99 -7.99 -5.03 -11.09
C ASP A 99 -6.50 -5.22 -10.80
N ALA A 100 -6.20 -5.62 -9.57
CA ALA A 100 -4.83 -5.78 -9.06
C ALA A 100 -3.96 -6.67 -9.96
N ALA A 101 -4.45 -7.83 -10.39
CA ALA A 101 -3.68 -8.78 -11.19
C ALA A 101 -3.32 -8.20 -12.57
N ARG A 102 -4.26 -7.52 -13.25
CA ARG A 102 -3.98 -6.86 -14.52
C ARG A 102 -3.07 -5.65 -14.34
N ALA A 103 -3.20 -4.90 -13.26
CA ALA A 103 -2.31 -3.78 -12.95
C ALA A 103 -0.87 -4.27 -12.76
N LEU A 104 -0.66 -5.31 -11.95
CA LEU A 104 0.67 -5.91 -11.74
C LEU A 104 1.31 -6.39 -13.05
N LYS A 105 0.54 -6.99 -13.97
CA LYS A 105 1.03 -7.36 -15.31
C LYS A 105 1.44 -6.16 -16.16
N ALA A 106 0.71 -5.04 -16.06
CA ALA A 106 1.06 -3.82 -16.77
C ALA A 106 2.31 -3.16 -16.17
N LEU A 107 2.43 -3.15 -14.83
CA LEU A 107 3.57 -2.60 -14.11
C LEU A 107 4.84 -3.42 -14.34
N ALA A 108 4.73 -4.76 -14.43
CA ALA A 108 5.84 -5.64 -14.78
C ALA A 108 6.50 -5.24 -16.12
N LYS A 109 5.72 -4.79 -17.09
CA LYS A 109 6.25 -4.32 -18.39
C LYS A 109 7.03 -3.01 -18.29
N ARG A 110 6.80 -2.21 -17.24
CA ARG A 110 7.54 -0.96 -16.98
C ARG A 110 8.85 -1.22 -16.25
N GLY A 111 8.96 -2.32 -15.50
CA GLY A 111 10.17 -2.71 -14.79
C GLY A 111 10.61 -1.73 -13.71
N ILE A 112 9.67 -0.97 -13.13
CA ILE A 112 9.95 -0.03 -12.04
C ILE A 112 9.73 -0.78 -10.71
N PRO A 113 10.77 -1.00 -9.89
CA PRO A 113 10.62 -1.62 -8.59
C PRO A 113 9.99 -0.65 -7.58
N PHE A 114 9.28 -1.20 -6.60
CA PHE A 114 8.62 -0.44 -5.53
C PHE A 114 9.37 -0.59 -4.21
N ASP A 115 9.53 0.53 -3.51
CA ASP A 115 10.15 0.62 -2.18
C ASP A 115 9.14 0.34 -1.05
N ALA A 116 7.86 0.62 -1.32
CA ALA A 116 6.76 0.29 -0.43
C ALA A 116 5.55 -0.24 -1.22
N VAL A 117 4.96 -1.34 -0.77
CA VAL A 117 3.75 -1.93 -1.36
C VAL A 117 2.68 -2.09 -0.27
N PHE A 118 1.48 -1.59 -0.53
CA PHE A 118 0.32 -1.70 0.35
C PHE A 118 -0.71 -2.66 -0.25
N LEU A 119 -1.07 -3.69 0.51
CA LEU A 119 -2.00 -4.75 0.14
C LEU A 119 -3.14 -4.79 1.16
N ASP A 120 -4.31 -4.27 0.79
CA ASP A 120 -5.55 -4.37 1.57
C ASP A 120 -6.71 -4.90 0.70
N PRO A 121 -6.62 -6.16 0.21
CA PRO A 121 -7.68 -6.74 -0.59
C PRO A 121 -8.95 -6.99 0.24
N PRO A 122 -10.15 -6.86 -0.34
CA PRO A 122 -11.41 -7.18 0.34
C PRO A 122 -11.59 -8.67 0.73
N TYR A 123 -10.66 -9.56 0.34
CA TYR A 123 -10.62 -11.00 0.67
C TYR A 123 -9.16 -11.49 0.82
N ALA A 124 -8.58 -11.27 2.00
CA ALA A 124 -7.13 -11.29 2.21
C ALA A 124 -6.41 -12.64 2.10
N LYS A 125 -6.97 -13.72 2.68
CA LYS A 125 -6.22 -14.97 2.88
C LYS A 125 -5.67 -15.63 1.61
N GLN A 126 -6.34 -15.50 0.46
CA GLN A 126 -5.94 -16.21 -0.76
C GLN A 126 -5.07 -15.38 -1.71
N LYS A 127 -5.01 -14.04 -1.55
CA LYS A 127 -4.40 -13.17 -2.56
C LYS A 127 -3.05 -12.60 -2.17
N ILE A 128 -2.86 -12.30 -0.89
CA ILE A 128 -1.68 -11.54 -0.45
C ILE A 128 -0.39 -12.32 -0.69
N ALA A 129 -0.34 -13.61 -0.34
CA ALA A 129 0.86 -14.42 -0.56
C ALA A 129 1.18 -14.57 -2.06
N ASP A 130 0.17 -14.79 -2.89
CA ASP A 130 0.34 -14.90 -4.35
C ASP A 130 0.78 -13.57 -4.97
N GLU A 131 0.26 -12.44 -4.49
CA GLU A 131 0.67 -11.10 -4.92
C GLU A 131 2.12 -10.81 -4.53
N ILE A 132 2.53 -11.17 -3.32
CA ILE A 132 3.92 -11.04 -2.87
C ILE A 132 4.85 -11.94 -3.71
N ALA A 133 4.42 -13.16 -4.04
CA ALA A 133 5.19 -14.05 -4.90
C ALA A 133 5.34 -13.48 -6.32
N TYR A 134 4.24 -12.99 -6.92
CA TYR A 134 4.25 -12.39 -8.25
C TYR A 134 5.11 -11.13 -8.31
N LEU A 135 5.03 -10.25 -7.30
CA LEU A 135 5.85 -9.05 -7.22
C LEU A 135 7.35 -9.37 -7.25
N GLN A 136 7.76 -10.48 -6.63
CA GLN A 136 9.14 -10.97 -6.69
C GLN A 136 9.48 -11.55 -8.06
N GLU A 137 8.64 -12.42 -8.61
CA GLU A 137 8.84 -13.03 -9.93
C GLU A 137 8.99 -11.97 -11.03
N ALA A 138 8.19 -10.90 -10.95
CA ALA A 138 8.21 -9.79 -11.89
C ALA A 138 9.30 -8.74 -11.61
N ASN A 139 10.18 -8.95 -10.62
CA ASN A 139 11.20 -7.99 -10.18
C ASN A 139 10.64 -6.59 -9.87
N LEU A 140 9.45 -6.54 -9.27
CA LEU A 140 8.74 -5.30 -8.92
C LEU A 140 9.02 -4.83 -7.49
N LEU A 141 9.90 -5.50 -6.74
CA LEU A 141 10.28 -5.08 -5.40
C LEU A 141 11.72 -4.58 -5.42
N ALA A 142 11.92 -3.36 -4.90
CA ALA A 142 13.25 -2.86 -4.65
C ALA A 142 13.95 -3.71 -3.58
N ASP A 143 15.27 -3.65 -3.57
CA ASP A 143 16.03 -4.18 -2.44
C ASP A 143 15.54 -3.52 -1.16
N GLU A 144 15.32 -4.31 -0.11
CA GLU A 144 14.87 -3.75 1.15
C GLU A 144 13.55 -2.97 0.97
N ALA A 145 12.62 -3.49 0.16
CA ALA A 145 11.27 -2.96 0.04
C ALA A 145 10.41 -3.37 1.24
N TRP A 146 9.48 -2.50 1.63
CA TRP A 146 8.43 -2.79 2.60
C TRP A 146 7.18 -3.31 1.91
N ILE A 147 6.58 -4.36 2.46
CA ILE A 147 5.26 -4.82 2.04
C ILE A 147 4.36 -4.81 3.26
N VAL A 148 3.29 -4.02 3.22
CA VAL A 148 2.29 -3.91 4.28
C VAL A 148 1.04 -4.63 3.82
N ALA A 149 0.66 -5.66 4.56
CA ALA A 149 -0.51 -6.48 4.28
C ALA A 149 -1.55 -6.31 5.39
N GLU A 150 -2.72 -5.76 5.06
CA GLU A 150 -3.89 -5.74 5.94
C GLU A 150 -4.76 -6.99 5.67
N HIS A 151 -5.18 -7.67 6.74
CA HIS A 151 -6.04 -8.86 6.66
C HIS A 151 -6.91 -9.02 7.91
N ALA A 152 -7.91 -9.91 7.85
CA ALA A 152 -8.71 -10.23 9.02
C ALA A 152 -7.86 -10.91 10.09
N ALA A 153 -8.13 -10.64 11.37
CA ALA A 153 -7.40 -11.23 12.50
C ALA A 153 -7.56 -12.76 12.61
N ALA A 154 -8.61 -13.32 12.00
CA ALA A 154 -8.80 -14.77 11.89
C ALA A 154 -7.93 -15.41 10.80
N ASP A 155 -7.37 -14.62 9.90
CA ASP A 155 -6.48 -15.08 8.84
C ASP A 155 -5.03 -15.09 9.32
N SER A 156 -4.27 -16.07 8.87
CA SER A 156 -2.82 -16.12 9.03
C SER A 156 -2.16 -16.05 7.66
N LEU A 157 -1.09 -15.28 7.56
CA LEU A 157 -0.23 -15.24 6.39
C LEU A 157 1.06 -16.03 6.65
N PRO A 158 1.73 -16.56 5.62
CA PRO A 158 3.01 -17.24 5.77
C PRO A 158 4.07 -16.34 6.41
N THR A 159 4.96 -16.89 7.24
CA THR A 159 6.06 -16.11 7.83
C THR A 159 7.12 -15.70 6.80
N ALA A 160 7.13 -16.37 5.64
CA ALA A 160 7.95 -16.01 4.50
C ALA A 160 7.24 -16.36 3.18
N VAL A 161 7.45 -15.53 2.17
CA VAL A 161 7.07 -15.77 0.78
C VAL A 161 8.28 -15.41 -0.08
N GLY A 162 9.03 -16.41 -0.54
CA GLY A 162 10.31 -16.17 -1.20
C GLY A 162 11.30 -15.43 -0.28
N ARG A 163 11.83 -14.29 -0.75
CA ARG A 163 12.75 -13.40 -0.01
C ARG A 163 12.03 -12.40 0.90
N CYS A 164 10.70 -12.35 0.85
CA CYS A 164 9.92 -11.51 1.73
C CYS A 164 9.65 -12.24 3.04
N THR A 165 10.27 -11.79 4.13
CA THR A 165 10.08 -12.35 5.48
C THR A 165 9.30 -11.40 6.35
N VAL A 166 8.42 -11.91 7.22
CA VAL A 166 7.71 -11.08 8.20
C VAL A 166 8.72 -10.38 9.10
N ASP A 167 8.66 -9.05 9.12
CA ASP A 167 9.38 -8.18 10.04
C ASP A 167 8.59 -8.02 11.34
N ARG A 168 7.27 -7.83 11.22
CA ARG A 168 6.38 -7.55 12.35
C ARG A 168 4.93 -7.78 12.00
N THR A 169 4.14 -8.08 13.02
CA THR A 169 2.68 -8.17 12.94
C THR A 169 2.06 -7.38 14.09
N ALA A 170 0.94 -6.70 13.84
CA ALA A 170 0.17 -6.00 14.86
C ALA A 170 -1.34 -6.13 14.59
N THR A 171 -2.10 -6.47 15.64
CA THR A 171 -3.56 -6.68 15.56
C THR A 171 -4.32 -5.54 16.23
N TYR A 172 -5.34 -5.03 15.55
CA TYR A 172 -6.20 -3.91 15.93
C TYR A 172 -7.67 -4.29 15.81
N GLY A 173 -8.20 -4.97 16.83
CA GLY A 173 -9.55 -5.51 16.80
C GLY A 173 -9.64 -6.69 15.83
N ASP A 174 -10.48 -6.58 14.79
CA ASP A 174 -10.66 -7.62 13.76
C ASP A 174 -9.64 -7.53 12.61
N THR A 175 -8.75 -6.54 12.64
CA THR A 175 -7.80 -6.24 11.56
C THR A 175 -6.39 -6.56 12.03
N THR A 176 -5.61 -7.26 11.23
CA THR A 176 -4.18 -7.49 11.47
C THR A 176 -3.37 -6.91 10.33
N VAL A 177 -2.31 -6.19 10.69
CA VAL A 177 -1.30 -5.69 9.77
C VAL A 177 -0.07 -6.58 9.90
N THR A 178 0.32 -7.22 8.81
CA THR A 178 1.57 -7.97 8.70
C THR A 178 2.52 -7.23 7.76
N ILE A 179 3.72 -6.93 8.23
CA ILE A 179 4.76 -6.24 7.48
C ILE A 179 5.82 -7.25 7.08
N TYR A 180 6.11 -7.32 5.79
CA TYR A 180 7.23 -8.06 5.25
C TYR A 180 8.35 -7.12 4.83
N ARG A 181 9.57 -7.64 4.90
CA ARG A 181 10.77 -7.02 4.35
C ARG A 181 11.32 -7.86 3.21
N HIS A 182 11.48 -7.27 2.02
CA HIS A 182 12.13 -7.93 0.89
C HIS A 182 13.64 -7.89 1.07
N ARG A 183 14.29 -9.04 1.25
CA ARG A 183 15.73 -9.12 1.45
C ARG A 183 16.48 -9.15 0.13
N ARG A 184 17.65 -8.50 0.10
CA ARG A 184 18.63 -8.62 -0.99
C ARG A 184 19.03 -10.09 -1.22
N GLU A 185 19.26 -10.46 -2.47
CA GLU A 185 19.98 -11.68 -2.78
C GLU A 185 21.45 -11.52 -2.33
N GLY A 186 21.89 -12.33 -1.36
CA GLY A 186 23.31 -12.45 -1.01
C GLY A 186 23.83 -11.64 0.18
N GLY A 187 23.07 -11.48 1.26
CA GLY A 187 23.64 -11.09 2.56
C GLY A 187 24.15 -12.31 3.32
N THR A 188 25.45 -12.59 3.24
CA THR A 188 26.14 -13.50 4.19
C THR A 188 26.50 -12.72 5.45
#